data_AF-A0A942PFN2-F1
#
_entry.id   AF-A0A942PFN2-F1
#
_cell.length_a   1.000
_cell.length_b   1.000
_cell.length_c   1.000
_cell.angle_alpha   90.00
_cell.angle_beta   90.00
_cell.angle_gamma   90.00
#
_symmetry.space_group_name_H-M   'P 1'
#
loop_
_entity.id
_entity.type
_entity.pdbx_description
1 polymer ?
#
loop_
_entity_poly.entity_id
_entity_poly.type
_entity_poly.pdbx_seq_one_letter_code
_entity_poly.pdbx_strand_id
1 'polypeptide(L)'
;MKYVSTRGEAKPASFNEALIEGLARDGGLYVPEAWPQLSREEIAGFKGKTYAEVALRVIAPFVGGDIPQRDLKRMIEEAYATFTHKDVTPLHKLSSGEYILELFHGPTLAFKDVAM
;
A
#
# COMPACT_ATOMS: atom_id res chain seq x y z
N MET A 1 14.00 0.64 6.31
CA MET A 1 13.05 -0.29 6.95
C MET A 1 13.60 -1.69 6.81
N LYS A 2 13.53 -2.54 7.85
CA LYS A 2 13.74 -3.99 7.70
C LYS A 2 12.45 -4.77 7.93
N TYR A 3 12.44 -5.98 7.38
CA TYR A 3 11.37 -6.94 7.48
C TYR A 3 11.88 -8.20 8.16
N VAL A 4 11.13 -8.71 9.13
CA VAL A 4 11.45 -9.91 9.90
C VAL A 4 10.45 -11.01 9.58
N SER A 5 10.89 -12.27 9.65
CA SER A 5 9.96 -13.38 9.54
C SER A 5 9.12 -13.50 10.80
N THR A 6 7.84 -13.78 10.62
CA THR A 6 6.90 -14.16 11.68
C THR A 6 7.29 -15.43 12.45
N ARG A 7 8.22 -16.24 11.93
CA ARG A 7 8.81 -17.39 12.64
C ARG A 7 10.13 -17.08 13.35
N GLY A 8 10.73 -15.91 13.08
CA GLY A 8 11.90 -15.39 13.80
C GLY A 8 13.24 -16.06 13.48
N GLU A 9 13.29 -17.02 12.56
CA GLU A 9 14.50 -17.79 12.26
C GLU A 9 15.22 -17.30 10.99
N ALA A 10 14.52 -16.57 10.13
CA ALA A 10 15.11 -15.88 8.98
C ALA A 10 15.85 -14.59 9.39
N LYS A 11 16.92 -14.26 8.66
CA LYS A 11 17.61 -12.96 8.81
C LYS A 11 16.68 -11.81 8.39
N PRO A 12 16.78 -10.63 9.02
CA PRO A 12 16.04 -9.46 8.58
C PRO A 12 16.36 -9.11 7.13
N ALA A 13 15.32 -8.87 6.33
CA ALA A 13 15.37 -8.52 4.93
C ALA A 13 15.11 -7.02 4.71
N SER A 14 15.63 -6.47 3.62
CA SER A 14 15.18 -5.21 3.03
C SER A 14 13.77 -5.35 2.43
N PHE A 15 13.12 -4.24 2.07
CA PHE A 15 11.83 -4.25 1.38
C PHE A 15 11.92 -5.01 0.05
N ASN A 16 12.95 -4.73 -0.75
CA ASN A 16 13.12 -5.40 -2.06
C ASN A 16 13.40 -6.90 -1.90
N GLU A 17 14.18 -7.31 -0.89
CA GLU A 17 14.39 -8.74 -0.61
C GLU A 17 13.09 -9.42 -0.20
N ALA A 18 12.32 -8.84 0.72
CA ALA A 18 11.03 -9.38 1.14
C ALA A 18 10.01 -9.47 0.00
N LEU A 19 9.98 -8.45 -0.88
CA LEU A 19 9.11 -8.39 -2.05
C LEU A 19 9.41 -9.54 -3.05
N ILE A 20 10.69 -9.79 -3.34
CA ILE A 20 11.12 -10.78 -4.33
C ILE A 20 11.09 -12.21 -3.78
N GLU A 21 11.47 -12.41 -2.51
CA GLU A 21 11.42 -13.73 -1.89
C GLU A 21 9.97 -14.21 -1.67
N GLY A 22 9.05 -13.29 -1.38
CA GLY A 22 7.63 -13.59 -1.09
C GLY A 22 7.46 -14.29 0.27
N LEU A 23 7.88 -15.55 0.37
CA LEU A 23 7.89 -16.33 1.61
C LEU A 23 9.30 -16.31 2.23
N ALA A 24 9.39 -16.09 3.54
CA ALA A 24 10.67 -16.14 4.23
C ALA A 24 11.26 -17.57 4.21
N ARG A 25 12.58 -17.68 4.30
CA ARG A 25 13.30 -18.97 4.19
C ARG A 25 12.94 -20.00 5.25
N ASP A 26 12.43 -19.56 6.39
CA ASP A 26 11.93 -20.41 7.48
C ASP A 26 10.43 -20.80 7.29
N GLY A 27 9.83 -20.44 6.15
CA GLY A 27 8.42 -20.66 5.83
C GLY A 27 7.46 -19.69 6.50
N GLY A 28 7.96 -18.64 7.16
CA GLY A 28 7.16 -17.55 7.70
C GLY A 28 6.84 -16.47 6.67
N LEU A 29 6.00 -15.53 7.09
CA LEU A 29 5.69 -14.30 6.34
C LEU A 29 6.58 -13.15 6.83
N TYR A 30 7.01 -12.29 5.92
CA TYR A 30 7.71 -11.06 6.25
C TYR A 30 6.74 -9.98 6.77
N VAL A 31 7.10 -9.36 7.89
CA VAL A 31 6.41 -8.19 8.48
C VAL A 31 7.44 -7.11 8.80
N PRO A 32 7.08 -5.80 8.77
CA PRO A 32 8.04 -4.76 9.10
C PRO A 32 8.49 -4.90 10.57
N GLU A 33 9.77 -4.63 10.84
CA GLU A 33 10.33 -4.69 12.19
C GLU A 33 9.69 -3.67 13.15
N ALA A 34 9.15 -2.58 12.59
CA ALA A 34 8.39 -1.57 13.31
C ALA A 34 7.30 -0.99 12.39
N TRP A 35 6.15 -0.66 12.98
CA TRP A 35 5.04 -0.06 12.25
C TRP A 35 5.23 1.45 12.11
N PRO A 36 5.34 1.99 10.87
CA PRO A 36 5.35 3.43 10.67
C PRO A 36 4.10 4.09 11.27
N GLN A 37 4.30 5.22 11.94
CA GLN A 37 3.21 5.97 12.56
C GLN A 37 2.88 7.17 11.67
N LEU A 38 1.58 7.49 11.60
CA LEU A 38 1.08 8.73 11.01
C LEU A 38 0.44 9.56 12.11
N SER A 39 0.83 10.82 12.22
CA SER A 39 0.24 11.75 13.18
C SER A 39 -1.19 12.11 12.78
N ARG A 40 -1.96 12.67 13.72
CA ARG A 40 -3.32 13.14 13.45
C ARG A 40 -3.32 14.27 12.41
N GLU A 41 -2.31 15.13 12.45
CA GLU A 41 -2.11 16.24 11.52
C GLU A 41 -1.82 15.72 10.12
N GLU A 42 -1.01 14.67 9.99
CA GLU A 42 -0.71 14.03 8.71
C GLU A 42 -1.97 13.40 8.09
N ILE A 43 -2.74 12.65 8.90
CA ILE A 43 -4.00 12.04 8.46
C ILE A 43 -5.00 13.13 8.04
N ALA A 44 -5.13 14.20 8.82
CA ALA A 44 -5.99 15.33 8.47
C ALA A 44 -5.56 16.00 7.16
N GLY A 45 -4.25 16.02 6.89
CA GLY A 45 -3.65 16.53 5.64
C GLY A 45 -3.98 15.72 4.38
N PHE A 46 -4.57 14.51 4.51
CA PHE A 46 -5.02 13.72 3.35
C PHE A 46 -6.32 14.24 2.75
N LYS A 47 -7.07 15.09 3.46
CA LYS A 47 -8.30 15.66 2.92
C LYS A 47 -8.02 16.44 1.64
N GLY A 48 -8.69 16.04 0.56
CA GLY A 48 -8.56 16.66 -0.76
C GLY A 48 -7.36 16.17 -1.58
N LYS A 49 -6.58 15.22 -1.08
CA LYS A 49 -5.52 14.54 -1.83
C LYS A 49 -6.10 13.44 -2.72
N THR A 50 -5.42 13.21 -3.84
CA THR A 50 -5.73 12.08 -4.73
C THR A 50 -5.36 10.75 -4.06
N TYR A 51 -5.93 9.65 -4.55
CA TYR A 51 -5.61 8.31 -4.06
C TYR A 51 -4.10 8.01 -4.14
N ALA A 52 -3.47 8.35 -5.26
CA ALA A 52 -2.03 8.15 -5.48
C ALA A 52 -1.15 8.96 -4.52
N GLU A 53 -1.52 10.21 -4.21
CA GLU A 53 -0.79 11.03 -3.22
C GLU A 53 -0.87 10.42 -1.82
N VAL A 54 -2.05 9.94 -1.40
CA VAL A 54 -2.21 9.28 -0.09
C VAL A 54 -1.46 7.95 -0.07
N ALA A 55 -1.58 7.13 -1.12
CA ALA A 55 -0.86 5.86 -1.26
C ALA A 55 0.65 6.05 -1.15
N LEU A 56 1.22 7.04 -1.85
CA LEU A 56 2.65 7.37 -1.73
C LEU A 56 3.04 7.71 -0.29
N ARG A 57 2.25 8.53 0.41
CA ARG A 57 2.56 8.93 1.79
C ARG A 57 2.51 7.75 2.76
N VAL A 58 1.56 6.84 2.57
CA VAL A 58 1.36 5.64 3.40
C VAL A 58 2.39 4.55 3.09
N ILE A 59 2.71 4.30 1.82
CA ILE A 59 3.60 3.21 1.38
C ILE A 59 5.07 3.56 1.56
N ALA A 60 5.49 4.81 1.32
CA ALA A 60 6.91 5.18 1.33
C ALA A 60 7.68 4.81 2.63
N PRO A 61 7.11 4.95 3.85
CA PRO A 61 7.77 4.51 5.08
C PRO A 61 8.05 3.01 5.15
N PHE A 62 7.21 2.17 4.53
CA PHE A 62 7.41 0.72 4.44
C PHE A 62 8.53 0.37 3.46
N VAL A 63 8.61 1.08 2.33
CA VAL A 63 9.71 0.94 1.35
C VAL A 63 11.05 1.37 1.97
N GLY A 64 11.03 2.36 2.86
CA GLY A 64 12.18 2.69 3.71
C GLY A 64 13.43 3.14 2.96
N GLY A 65 13.30 3.66 1.74
CA GLY A 65 14.38 4.15 0.89
C GLY A 65 14.91 3.15 -0.15
N ASP A 66 14.43 1.91 -0.16
CA ASP A 66 14.88 0.86 -1.09
C ASP A 66 14.49 1.11 -2.56
N ILE A 67 13.51 2.00 -2.77
CA ILE A 67 13.13 2.53 -4.08
C ILE A 67 13.24 4.06 -4.01
N PRO A 68 13.92 4.72 -4.96
CA PRO A 68 13.97 6.17 -5.01
C PRO A 68 12.57 6.78 -5.02
N GLN A 69 12.34 7.81 -4.20
CA GLN A 69 11.00 8.40 -4.02
C GLN A 69 10.34 8.83 -5.32
N ARG A 70 11.13 9.38 -6.27
CA ARG A 70 10.64 9.76 -7.59
C ARG A 70 10.09 8.56 -8.38
N ASP A 71 10.80 7.45 -8.32
CA ASP A 71 10.43 6.25 -9.07
C ASP A 71 9.24 5.55 -8.40
N LEU A 72 9.20 5.50 -7.06
CA LEU A 72 8.04 5.02 -6.31
C LEU A 72 6.77 5.82 -6.63
N LYS A 73 6.86 7.16 -6.65
CA LYS A 73 5.75 8.04 -7.03
C LYS A 73 5.24 7.71 -8.43
N ARG A 74 6.14 7.59 -9.41
CA ARG A 74 5.77 7.24 -10.79
C ARG A 74 5.05 5.90 -10.85
N MET A 75 5.58 4.86 -10.20
CA MET A 75 4.97 3.52 -10.19
C MET A 75 3.55 3.53 -9.60
N ILE A 76 3.34 4.26 -8.51
CA ILE A 76 2.02 4.41 -7.86
C ILE A 76 1.03 5.14 -8.78
N GLU A 77 1.47 6.22 -9.44
CA GLU A 77 0.64 6.96 -10.39
C GLU A 77 0.26 6.10 -11.60
N GLU A 78 1.21 5.33 -12.15
CA GLU A 78 0.98 4.41 -13.27
C GLU A 78 0.04 3.25 -12.89
N ALA A 79 0.22 2.64 -11.71
CA ALA A 79 -0.61 1.54 -11.24
C ALA A 79 -2.09 1.95 -11.14
N TYR A 80 -2.37 3.08 -10.46
CA TYR A 80 -3.74 3.51 -10.23
C TYR A 80 -4.38 4.26 -11.41
N ALA A 81 -3.60 4.67 -12.41
CA ALA A 81 -4.14 5.20 -13.67
C ALA A 81 -4.89 4.15 -14.50
N THR A 82 -4.73 2.86 -14.19
CA THR A 82 -5.46 1.76 -14.84
C THR A 82 -6.91 1.64 -14.37
N PHE A 83 -7.28 2.31 -13.27
CA PHE A 83 -8.63 2.29 -12.73
C PHE A 83 -9.55 3.25 -13.48
N THR A 84 -10.75 2.78 -13.79
CA THR A 84 -11.74 3.53 -14.57
C THR A 84 -12.46 4.62 -13.76
N HIS A 85 -12.34 4.59 -12.43
CA HIS A 85 -12.93 5.57 -11.53
C HIS A 85 -11.89 6.57 -11.02
N LYS A 86 -12.19 7.88 -11.10
CA LYS A 86 -11.27 8.98 -10.71
C LYS A 86 -10.74 8.88 -9.26
N ASP A 87 -11.56 8.34 -8.36
CA ASP A 87 -11.23 8.20 -6.94
C ASP A 87 -10.56 6.84 -6.62
N VAL A 88 -10.33 5.99 -7.64
CA VAL A 88 -9.80 4.62 -7.59
C VAL A 88 -10.70 3.65 -6.82
N THR A 89 -11.00 3.94 -5.56
CA THR A 89 -11.87 3.18 -4.67
C THR A 89 -12.96 4.09 -4.05
N PRO A 90 -14.03 4.42 -4.77
CA PRO A 90 -15.07 5.30 -4.26
C PRO A 90 -15.89 4.67 -3.14
N LEU A 91 -16.43 5.52 -2.27
CA LEU A 91 -17.47 5.15 -1.31
C LEU A 91 -18.85 5.38 -1.92
N HIS A 92 -19.64 4.31 -2.05
CA HIS A 92 -21.04 4.37 -2.42
C HIS A 92 -21.92 4.38 -1.18
N LYS A 93 -22.76 5.40 -1.01
CA LYS A 93 -23.67 5.51 0.14
C LYS A 93 -24.91 4.65 -0.09
N LEU A 94 -25.19 3.71 0.82
CA LEU A 94 -26.41 2.91 0.80
C LEU A 94 -27.52 3.58 1.61
N SER A 95 -27.20 3.97 2.84
CA SER A 95 -28.16 4.51 3.80
C SER A 95 -27.46 5.45 4.78
N SER A 96 -28.16 5.89 5.82
CA SER A 96 -27.57 6.79 6.83
C SER A 96 -26.51 6.05 7.65
N GLY A 97 -25.23 6.43 7.46
CA GLY A 97 -24.11 5.82 8.17
C GLY A 97 -23.59 4.52 7.52
N GLU A 98 -24.13 4.12 6.37
CA GLU A 98 -23.78 2.87 5.69
C GLU A 98 -23.25 3.14 4.29
N TYR A 99 -22.07 2.59 4.01
CA TYR A 99 -21.33 2.81 2.78
C TYR A 99 -20.68 1.51 2.30
N ILE A 100 -20.59 1.34 0.99
CA ILE A 100 -19.76 0.32 0.33
C ILE A 100 -18.50 1.00 -0.19
N LEU A 101 -17.33 0.43 0.12
CA LEU A 101 -16.09 0.76 -0.57
C LEU A 101 -15.97 -0.10 -1.82
N GLU A 102 -16.13 0.50 -2.98
CA GLU A 102 -16.08 -0.21 -4.25
C GLU A 102 -14.61 -0.42 -4.68
N LEU A 103 -14.18 -1.68 -4.71
CA LEU A 103 -12.81 -2.08 -5.06
C LEU A 103 -12.72 -2.76 -6.43
N PHE A 104 -13.72 -2.57 -7.30
CA PHE A 104 -13.87 -3.31 -8.56
C PHE A 104 -13.75 -2.42 -9.81
N HIS A 105 -13.19 -1.22 -9.69
CA HIS A 105 -13.01 -0.29 -10.82
C HIS A 105 -11.69 -0.48 -11.58
N GLY A 106 -10.89 -1.48 -11.18
CA GLY A 106 -9.64 -1.87 -11.82
C GLY A 106 -9.83 -2.73 -13.07
N PRO A 107 -8.73 -3.10 -13.75
CA PRO A 107 -8.74 -3.77 -15.05
C PRO A 107 -9.43 -5.15 -15.08
N THR A 108 -9.53 -5.85 -13.95
CA THR A 108 -10.16 -7.18 -13.86
C THR A 108 -11.49 -7.17 -13.11
N LEU A 109 -11.96 -5.99 -12.72
CA LEU A 109 -13.20 -5.78 -11.97
C LEU A 109 -13.21 -6.48 -10.60
N ALA A 110 -12.04 -6.62 -9.98
CA ALA A 110 -11.89 -7.27 -8.68
C ALA A 110 -10.89 -6.54 -7.79
N PHE A 111 -11.09 -6.63 -6.47
CA PHE A 111 -10.25 -5.95 -5.49
C PHE A 111 -8.75 -6.28 -5.56
N LYS A 112 -8.40 -7.41 -6.17
CA LYS A 112 -6.99 -7.83 -6.33
C LYS A 112 -6.19 -6.85 -7.18
N ASP A 113 -6.87 -6.11 -8.06
CA ASP A 113 -6.28 -5.06 -8.89
C ASP A 113 -5.63 -3.93 -8.08
N VAL A 114 -5.99 -3.75 -6.80
CA VAL A 114 -5.40 -2.71 -5.95
C VAL A 114 -3.94 -3.03 -5.60
N ALA A 115 -3.58 -4.32 -5.59
CA ALA A 115 -2.27 -4.82 -5.17
C ALA A 115 -1.41 -5.41 -6.30
N MET A 116 -2.03 -5.89 -7.39
CA MET A 116 -1.37 -6.52 -8.54
C MET A 116 -0.97 -5.50 -9.59
#